data_AF-A0A368VMX5-F1
#
_entry.id   AF-A0A368VMX5-F1
#
_cell.length_a   1.000
_cell.length_b   1.000
_cell.length_c   1.000
_cell.angle_alpha   90.00
_cell.angle_beta   90.00
_cell.angle_gamma   90.00
#
_symmetry.space_group_name_H-M   'P 1'
#
loop_
_entity.id
_entity.type
_entity.pdbx_description
1 polymer ?
#
loop_
_entity_poly.entity_id
_entity_poly.type
_entity_poly.pdbx_seq_one_letter_code
_entity_poly.pdbx_strand_id
1 'polypeptide(L)'
;MSQNTEWKLRTPPQTEVWVDEDVLAMRAPLVRVHRDDAGTWLFDGPGEPPRPASRTHLSAVAGAWPHVAALTELNSGDSVVWSWEQHGWTSEFECRCGNCAQPVATDLDRSTWPSELHPEYLASVESTALSGQIMLTDILATPGGIALLGPGGQNRTSEEMTPVALANVIRRWPHTMRALRAVRDGHGMRWNPEELNWHEYMTV
;
A
#
# COMPACT_ATOMS: atom_id res chain seq x y z
N MET A 1 -9.32 9.28 19.22
CA MET A 1 -9.59 8.49 18.00
C MET A 1 -9.41 9.45 16.83
N SER A 2 -8.22 9.46 16.22
CA SER A 2 -7.99 10.35 15.07
C SER A 2 -8.75 9.77 13.89
N GLN A 3 -9.80 10.46 13.44
CA GLN A 3 -10.44 10.13 12.17
C GLN A 3 -9.40 10.32 11.08
N ASN A 4 -9.24 9.31 10.24
CA ASN A 4 -8.49 9.45 9.01
C ASN A 4 -9.23 10.52 8.19
N THR A 5 -8.73 11.76 8.20
CA THR A 5 -9.42 12.95 7.64
C THR A 5 -9.56 12.90 6.12
N GLU A 6 -9.09 11.85 5.48
CA GLU A 6 -9.13 11.62 4.03
C GLU A 6 -9.99 10.39 3.66
N TRP A 7 -11.10 10.15 4.36
CA TRP A 7 -12.06 9.13 3.95
C TRP A 7 -12.77 9.56 2.65
N LYS A 8 -12.25 9.14 1.51
CA LYS A 8 -12.78 9.48 0.17
C LYS A 8 -13.89 8.53 -0.32
N LEU A 9 -14.04 7.37 0.32
CA LEU A 9 -15.07 6.38 -0.03
C LEU A 9 -16.45 6.83 0.45
N ARG A 10 -17.51 6.58 -0.34
CA ARG A 10 -18.89 6.81 0.12
C ARG A 10 -19.35 5.74 1.09
N THR A 11 -18.79 4.53 0.97
CA THR A 11 -19.03 3.43 1.90
C THR A 11 -18.59 3.85 3.33
N PRO A 12 -19.45 3.67 4.35
CA PRO A 12 -19.08 4.01 5.72
C PRO A 12 -17.86 3.23 6.26
N PRO A 13 -17.01 3.84 7.10
CA PRO A 13 -15.84 3.17 7.66
C PRO A 13 -16.14 1.97 8.56
N GLN A 14 -17.36 1.89 9.10
CA GLN A 14 -17.85 0.78 9.93
C GLN A 14 -18.48 -0.34 9.12
N THR A 15 -18.55 -0.22 7.79
CA THR A 15 -19.08 -1.29 6.94
C THR A 15 -18.30 -2.58 7.16
N GLU A 16 -19.02 -3.67 7.43
CA GLU A 16 -18.44 -5.01 7.54
C GLU A 16 -17.95 -5.46 6.16
N VAL A 17 -16.74 -6.02 6.13
CA VAL A 17 -16.06 -6.47 4.92
C VAL A 17 -15.40 -7.82 5.17
N TRP A 18 -15.16 -8.57 4.10
CA TRP A 18 -14.37 -9.79 4.14
C TRP A 18 -12.96 -9.53 3.66
N VAL A 19 -11.97 -10.05 4.37
CA VAL A 19 -10.55 -9.89 4.05
C VAL A 19 -9.88 -11.24 4.18
N ASP A 20 -9.07 -11.60 3.20
CA ASP A 20 -8.19 -12.76 3.31
C ASP A 20 -7.37 -12.70 4.62
N GLU A 21 -7.28 -13.82 5.33
CA GLU A 21 -6.59 -13.87 6.63
C GLU A 21 -5.13 -13.44 6.53
N ASP A 22 -4.44 -13.80 5.43
CA ASP A 22 -3.05 -13.40 5.19
C ASP A 22 -2.92 -11.92 4.86
N VAL A 23 -3.92 -11.31 4.24
CA VAL A 23 -3.97 -9.85 4.02
C VAL A 23 -4.24 -9.14 5.34
N LEU A 24 -5.17 -9.63 6.15
CA LEU A 24 -5.46 -9.06 7.45
C LEU A 24 -4.27 -9.17 8.42
N ALA A 25 -3.56 -10.30 8.39
CA ALA A 25 -2.35 -10.55 9.16
C ALA A 25 -1.08 -9.92 8.54
N MET A 26 -1.21 -9.20 7.42
CA MET A 26 -0.09 -8.58 6.68
C MET A 26 1.00 -9.57 6.25
N ARG A 27 0.66 -10.85 6.09
CA ARG A 27 1.53 -11.91 5.57
C ARG A 27 1.55 -11.93 4.04
N ALA A 28 0.50 -11.41 3.42
CA ALA A 28 0.37 -11.23 1.97
C ALA A 28 -0.06 -9.78 1.64
N PRO A 29 0.35 -9.23 0.47
CA PRO A 29 -0.10 -7.91 0.03
C PRO A 29 -1.59 -7.91 -0.32
N LEU A 30 -2.28 -6.78 -0.11
CA LEU A 30 -3.58 -6.53 -0.70
C LEU A 30 -3.41 -6.19 -2.18
N VAL A 31 -4.03 -6.96 -3.08
CA VAL A 31 -3.82 -6.82 -4.54
C VAL A 31 -5.11 -6.75 -5.34
N ARG A 32 -6.23 -7.19 -4.78
CA ARG A 32 -7.55 -7.11 -5.42
C ARG A 32 -8.60 -6.67 -4.42
N VAL A 33 -9.54 -5.86 -4.90
CA VAL A 33 -10.75 -5.46 -4.18
C VAL A 33 -11.93 -5.65 -5.10
N HIS A 34 -12.99 -6.27 -4.62
CA HIS A 34 -14.19 -6.48 -5.41
C HIS A 34 -15.46 -6.40 -4.58
N ARG A 35 -16.58 -6.23 -5.28
CA ARG A 35 -17.92 -6.26 -4.71
C ARG A 35 -18.63 -7.51 -5.22
N ASP A 36 -19.11 -8.36 -4.33
CA ASP A 36 -19.95 -9.49 -4.77
C ASP A 36 -21.32 -8.99 -5.29
N ASP A 37 -22.14 -9.92 -5.78
CA ASP A 37 -23.48 -9.61 -6.30
C ASP A 37 -24.40 -8.99 -5.24
N ALA A 38 -24.18 -9.31 -3.96
CA ALA A 38 -24.92 -8.72 -2.83
C ALA A 38 -24.40 -7.32 -2.45
N GLY A 39 -23.29 -6.87 -3.05
CA GLY A 39 -22.64 -5.63 -2.68
C GLY A 39 -21.91 -5.74 -1.34
N THR A 40 -21.31 -6.88 -1.05
CA THR A 40 -20.33 -7.04 0.03
C THR A 40 -18.96 -6.68 -0.48
N TRP A 41 -18.13 -6.01 0.32
CA TRP A 41 -16.73 -5.78 -0.03
C TRP A 41 -15.87 -6.99 0.30
N LEU A 42 -14.99 -7.37 -0.63
CA LEU A 42 -14.01 -8.43 -0.47
C LEU A 42 -12.62 -7.89 -0.80
N PHE A 43 -11.66 -8.21 0.07
CA PHE A 43 -10.27 -7.75 0.02
C PHE A 43 -9.33 -8.95 -0.05
N ASP A 44 -8.62 -9.03 -1.17
CA ASP A 44 -7.98 -10.23 -1.64
C ASP A 44 -6.47 -10.07 -1.77
N GLY A 45 -5.76 -11.10 -1.32
CA GLY A 45 -4.34 -11.29 -1.56
C GLY A 45 -4.06 -11.86 -2.95
N PRO A 46 -2.79 -12.17 -3.26
CA PRO A 46 -2.40 -12.84 -4.49
C PRO A 46 -2.87 -14.31 -4.51
N GLY A 47 -2.99 -14.88 -5.71
CA GLY A 47 -3.39 -16.27 -5.93
C GLY A 47 -4.87 -16.46 -6.27
N GLU A 48 -5.27 -17.73 -6.42
CA GLU A 48 -6.64 -18.11 -6.77
C GLU A 48 -7.49 -18.40 -5.53
N PRO A 49 -8.79 -18.02 -5.54
CA PRO A 49 -9.75 -18.42 -4.51
C PRO A 49 -10.08 -19.92 -4.60
N PRO A 50 -10.63 -20.54 -3.52
CA PRO A 50 -11.01 -19.92 -2.25
C PRO A 50 -9.84 -19.81 -1.27
N ARG A 51 -9.83 -18.73 -0.48
CA ARG A 51 -8.88 -18.50 0.61
C ARG A 51 -9.61 -18.30 1.93
N PRO A 52 -8.99 -18.64 3.07
CA PRO A 52 -9.54 -18.31 4.38
C PRO A 52 -9.74 -16.79 4.50
N ALA A 53 -10.95 -16.37 4.86
CA ALA A 53 -11.32 -14.97 5.00
C ALA A 53 -11.94 -14.71 6.37
N SER A 54 -11.62 -13.54 6.93
CA SER A 54 -12.13 -13.04 8.20
C SER A 54 -12.99 -11.80 7.98
N ARG A 55 -13.95 -11.59 8.87
CA ARG A 55 -14.77 -10.37 8.91
C ARG A 55 -14.08 -9.29 9.71
N THR A 56 -14.13 -8.06 9.22
CA THR A 56 -13.66 -6.87 9.92
C THR A 56 -14.40 -5.64 9.39
N HIS A 57 -13.96 -4.43 9.77
CA HIS A 57 -14.49 -3.18 9.24
C HIS A 57 -13.59 -2.59 8.16
N LEU A 58 -14.19 -1.92 7.18
CA LEU A 58 -13.47 -1.24 6.10
C LEU A 58 -12.38 -0.28 6.60
N SER A 59 -12.63 0.42 7.72
CA SER A 59 -11.64 1.28 8.36
C SER A 59 -10.42 0.54 8.90
N ALA A 60 -10.57 -0.69 9.38
CA ALA A 60 -9.43 -1.51 9.81
C ALA A 60 -8.58 -1.91 8.60
N VAL A 61 -9.22 -2.24 7.48
CA VAL A 61 -8.53 -2.55 6.22
C VAL A 61 -7.79 -1.32 5.70
N ALA A 62 -8.44 -0.15 5.65
CA ALA A 62 -7.80 1.09 5.21
C ALA A 62 -6.67 1.54 6.15
N GLY A 63 -6.75 1.22 7.45
CA GLY A 63 -5.65 1.45 8.38
C GLY A 63 -4.43 0.58 8.09
N ALA A 64 -4.66 -0.71 7.82
CA ALA A 64 -3.61 -1.67 7.46
C ALA A 64 -3.02 -1.41 6.06
N TRP A 65 -3.89 -1.04 5.12
CA TRP A 65 -3.60 -0.86 3.69
C TRP A 65 -4.04 0.55 3.25
N PRO A 66 -3.22 1.59 3.50
CA PRO A 66 -3.64 2.98 3.29
C PRO A 66 -4.09 3.31 1.85
N HIS A 67 -3.58 2.58 0.86
CA HIS A 67 -3.96 2.75 -0.54
C HIS A 67 -5.42 2.34 -0.83
N VAL A 68 -6.11 1.64 0.09
CA VAL A 68 -7.57 1.43 0.05
C VAL A 68 -8.33 2.75 0.10
N ALA A 69 -7.80 3.78 0.76
CA ALA A 69 -8.43 5.10 0.78
C ALA A 69 -8.47 5.78 -0.60
N ALA A 70 -7.66 5.31 -1.56
CA ALA A 70 -7.65 5.79 -2.93
C ALA A 70 -8.60 5.00 -3.87
N LEU A 71 -9.32 3.99 -3.35
CA LEU A 71 -10.33 3.27 -4.13
C LEU A 71 -11.40 4.24 -4.63
N THR A 72 -11.75 4.10 -5.91
CA THR A 72 -13.00 4.65 -6.44
C THR A 72 -14.18 3.79 -5.98
N GLU A 73 -15.39 4.35 -5.98
CA GLU A 73 -16.59 3.57 -5.68
C GLU A 73 -16.73 2.42 -6.69
N LEU A 74 -17.06 1.22 -6.18
CA LEU A 74 -17.27 0.01 -6.98
C LEU A 74 -18.74 -0.40 -6.93
N ASN A 75 -19.33 -0.74 -8.07
CA ASN A 75 -20.68 -1.33 -8.10
C ASN A 75 -20.62 -2.82 -7.76
N SER A 76 -21.77 -3.43 -7.44
CA SER A 76 -21.86 -4.89 -7.29
C SER A 76 -21.40 -5.60 -8.55
N GLY A 77 -20.55 -6.61 -8.40
CA GLY A 77 -19.91 -7.34 -9.50
C GLY A 77 -18.63 -6.71 -10.05
N ASP A 78 -18.29 -5.48 -9.66
CA ASP A 78 -17.05 -4.83 -10.09
C ASP A 78 -15.85 -5.35 -9.28
N SER A 79 -14.71 -5.45 -9.97
CA SER A 79 -13.42 -5.72 -9.35
C SER A 79 -12.34 -4.77 -9.87
N VAL A 80 -11.42 -4.44 -8.97
CA VAL A 80 -10.20 -3.68 -9.26
C VAL A 80 -9.00 -4.41 -8.69
N VAL A 81 -7.88 -4.23 -9.35
CA VAL A 81 -6.58 -4.75 -8.92
C VAL A 81 -5.61 -3.60 -8.75
N TRP A 82 -4.68 -3.75 -7.81
CA TRP A 82 -3.62 -2.78 -7.63
C TRP A 82 -2.63 -2.90 -8.79
N SER A 83 -2.48 -1.82 -9.56
CA SER A 83 -1.51 -1.75 -10.66
C SER A 83 -0.29 -0.95 -10.25
N TRP A 84 0.85 -1.62 -10.34
CA TRP A 84 2.17 -1.04 -10.18
C TRP A 84 2.51 -0.02 -11.25
N GLU A 85 2.14 -0.30 -12.50
CA GLU A 85 2.36 0.57 -13.64
C GLU A 85 1.58 1.88 -13.54
N GLN A 86 0.35 1.80 -13.03
CA GLN A 86 -0.54 2.94 -12.86
C GLN A 86 -0.43 3.61 -11.47
N HIS A 87 0.40 3.07 -10.58
CA HIS A 87 0.54 3.52 -9.20
C HIS A 87 -0.81 3.67 -8.47
N GLY A 88 -1.76 2.77 -8.73
CA GLY A 88 -3.14 2.93 -8.29
C GLY A 88 -4.03 1.72 -8.55
N TRP A 89 -5.29 1.83 -8.13
CA TRP A 89 -6.32 0.85 -8.47
C TRP A 89 -6.71 0.98 -9.94
N THR A 90 -6.76 -0.14 -10.64
CA THR A 90 -7.24 -0.22 -12.01
C THR A 90 -8.28 -1.32 -12.13
N SER A 91 -9.20 -1.18 -13.08
CA SER A 91 -10.23 -2.18 -13.28
C SER A 91 -9.64 -3.47 -13.83
N GLU A 92 -10.16 -4.61 -13.35
CA GLU A 92 -9.79 -5.94 -13.82
C GLU A 92 -10.44 -6.31 -15.17
N PHE A 93 -11.20 -5.40 -15.80
CA PHE A 93 -11.88 -5.72 -17.06
C PHE A 93 -10.91 -6.17 -18.16
N GLU A 94 -11.27 -7.28 -18.81
CA GLU A 94 -10.61 -7.78 -20.01
C GLU A 94 -10.71 -6.76 -21.16
N CYS A 95 -9.58 -6.17 -21.55
CA CYS A 95 -9.56 -5.36 -22.78
C CYS A 95 -9.76 -6.27 -23.99
N ARG A 96 -10.93 -6.20 -24.59
CA ARG A 96 -11.26 -6.90 -25.85
C ARG A 96 -10.58 -6.29 -27.09
N CYS A 97 -9.81 -5.23 -26.90
CA CYS A 97 -9.06 -4.55 -27.94
C CYS A 97 -7.86 -5.36 -28.47
N GLY A 98 -7.43 -6.41 -27.76
CA GLY A 98 -6.30 -7.27 -28.13
C GLY A 98 -4.91 -6.65 -27.95
N ASN A 99 -4.83 -5.37 -27.59
CA ASN A 99 -3.57 -4.61 -27.52
C ASN A 99 -3.19 -4.15 -26.10
N CYS A 100 -4.05 -4.36 -25.11
CA CYS A 100 -3.75 -4.01 -23.72
C CYS A 100 -3.34 -5.26 -22.95
N ALA A 101 -2.27 -5.13 -22.15
CA ALA A 101 -1.98 -6.11 -21.11
C ALA A 101 -3.12 -6.09 -20.08
N GLN A 102 -3.63 -7.26 -19.70
CA GLN A 102 -4.60 -7.33 -18.61
C GLN A 102 -3.88 -7.10 -17.28
N PRO A 103 -4.41 -6.22 -16.41
CA PRO A 103 -3.84 -6.04 -15.10
C PRO A 103 -4.12 -7.29 -14.28
N VAL A 104 -3.07 -7.82 -13.65
CA VAL A 104 -3.14 -9.03 -12.84
C VAL A 104 -3.06 -8.61 -11.38
N ALA A 105 -3.81 -9.30 -10.51
CA ALA A 105 -3.65 -9.24 -9.06
C ALA A 105 -2.32 -9.88 -8.64
N THR A 106 -1.21 -9.30 -9.11
CA THR A 106 0.14 -9.81 -8.90
C THR A 106 0.57 -9.56 -7.48
N ASP A 107 1.12 -10.61 -6.88
CA ASP A 107 2.10 -10.48 -5.81
C ASP A 107 3.19 -9.48 -6.24
N LEU A 108 4.02 -9.08 -5.29
CA LEU A 108 5.35 -8.61 -5.64
C LEU A 108 6.04 -9.76 -6.36
N ASP A 109 5.99 -9.77 -7.69
CA ASP A 109 6.71 -10.74 -8.50
C ASP A 109 8.15 -10.70 -8.00
N ARG A 110 8.54 -11.75 -7.29
CA ARG A 110 9.86 -11.84 -6.66
C ARG A 110 10.97 -11.71 -7.71
N SER A 111 10.70 -12.03 -8.98
CA SER A 111 11.64 -11.81 -10.08
C SER A 111 11.83 -10.33 -10.43
N THR A 112 10.86 -9.48 -10.10
CA THR A 112 10.96 -8.01 -10.22
C THR A 112 11.59 -7.35 -8.99
N TRP A 113 11.89 -8.12 -7.95
CA TRP A 113 12.51 -7.60 -6.73
C TRP A 113 13.92 -7.10 -7.05
N PRO A 114 14.23 -5.81 -6.81
CA PRO A 114 15.54 -5.27 -7.15
C PRO A 114 16.61 -5.94 -6.30
N SER A 115 17.66 -6.45 -6.93
CA SER A 115 18.76 -7.14 -6.23
C SER A 115 19.45 -6.25 -5.18
N GLU A 116 19.41 -4.94 -5.40
CA GLU A 116 19.95 -3.91 -4.50
C GLU A 116 19.10 -3.72 -3.23
N LEU A 117 17.80 -4.04 -3.28
CA LEU A 117 16.92 -4.01 -2.12
C LEU A 117 16.91 -5.40 -1.50
N HIS A 118 17.67 -5.65 -0.45
CA HIS A 118 17.60 -6.94 0.24
C HIS A 118 16.25 -7.05 0.98
N PRO A 119 15.39 -8.05 0.72
CA PRO A 119 14.03 -8.09 1.26
C PRO A 119 13.96 -8.17 2.79
N GLU A 120 14.98 -8.76 3.40
CA GLU A 120 15.21 -8.85 4.85
C GLU A 120 15.84 -7.60 5.46
N TYR A 121 16.32 -6.64 4.65
CA TYR A 121 16.89 -5.41 5.16
C TYR A 121 15.85 -4.65 5.97
N LEU A 122 16.25 -4.16 7.14
CA LEU A 122 15.35 -3.45 8.04
C LEU A 122 15.36 -1.96 7.69
N ALA A 123 14.20 -1.44 7.33
CA ALA A 123 13.96 -0.02 7.28
C ALA A 123 13.34 0.44 8.61
N SER A 124 13.65 1.67 9.01
CA SER A 124 13.03 2.30 10.18
C SER A 124 11.75 3.01 9.72
N VAL A 125 10.59 2.58 10.22
CA VAL A 125 9.29 3.15 9.83
C VAL A 125 8.68 3.87 11.02
N GLU A 126 8.21 5.11 10.81
CA GLU A 126 7.53 5.87 11.85
C GLU A 126 6.28 5.12 12.33
N SER A 127 6.16 4.90 13.65
CA SER A 127 5.13 4.06 14.27
C SER A 127 3.71 4.57 14.01
N THR A 128 3.52 5.88 13.87
CA THR A 128 2.24 6.53 13.52
C THR A 128 1.87 6.26 12.06
N ALA A 129 2.84 6.28 11.14
CA ALA A 129 2.62 5.89 9.74
C ALA A 129 2.38 4.38 9.61
N LEU A 130 3.15 3.57 10.33
CA LEU A 130 2.99 2.11 10.39
C LEU A 130 1.68 1.68 11.06
N SER A 131 1.09 2.49 11.93
CA SER A 131 -0.24 2.21 12.48
C SER A 131 -1.38 2.73 11.59
N GLY A 132 -1.06 3.44 10.50
CA GLY A 132 -2.04 4.07 9.63
C GLY A 132 -2.73 5.29 10.25
N GLN A 133 -2.19 5.85 11.34
CA GLN A 133 -2.70 7.07 11.96
C GLN A 133 -2.39 8.32 11.14
N ILE A 134 -1.26 8.29 10.43
CA ILE A 134 -0.85 9.31 9.46
C ILE A 134 -0.44 8.65 8.15
N MET A 135 -0.47 9.41 7.06
CA MET A 135 0.03 8.97 5.77
C MET A 135 1.56 8.87 5.79
N LEU A 136 2.11 7.89 5.09
CA LEU A 136 3.54 7.85 4.75
C LEU A 136 3.80 8.89 3.66
N THR A 137 4.69 9.86 3.91
CA THR A 137 4.97 10.95 2.98
C THR A 137 6.43 11.06 2.56
N ASP A 138 7.36 10.52 3.34
CA ASP A 138 8.79 10.73 3.11
C ASP A 138 9.57 9.42 3.24
N ILE A 139 10.57 9.24 2.39
CA ILE A 139 11.57 8.16 2.45
C ILE A 139 12.94 8.82 2.44
N LEU A 140 13.80 8.47 3.38
CA LEU A 140 15.12 9.06 3.56
C LEU A 140 16.19 7.98 3.58
N ALA A 141 17.32 8.23 2.92
CA ALA A 141 18.55 7.51 3.21
C ALA A 141 19.21 8.15 4.44
N THR A 142 19.55 7.33 5.43
CA THR A 142 20.24 7.74 6.64
C THR A 142 21.50 6.88 6.82
N PRO A 143 22.49 7.32 7.62
CA PRO A 143 23.64 6.49 7.94
C PRO A 143 23.29 5.13 8.56
N GLY A 144 22.10 5.02 9.18
CA GLY A 144 21.57 3.79 9.78
C GLY A 144 20.70 2.95 8.85
N GLY A 145 20.57 3.33 7.57
CA GLY A 145 19.70 2.66 6.60
C GLY A 145 18.56 3.56 6.12
N ILE A 146 17.45 2.95 5.68
CA ILE A 146 16.31 3.69 5.12
C ILE A 146 15.32 4.05 6.24
N ALA A 147 14.89 5.31 6.28
CA ALA A 147 13.80 5.76 7.14
C ALA A 147 12.56 6.10 6.32
N LEU A 148 11.37 5.71 6.82
CA LEU A 148 10.07 5.95 6.22
C LEU A 148 9.21 6.74 7.22
N LEU A 149 8.81 7.95 6.83
CA LEU A 149 8.23 8.94 7.73
C LEU A 149 6.88 9.45 7.23
N GLY A 150 6.02 9.83 8.16
CA GLY A 150 4.87 10.66 7.85
C GLY A 150 5.22 12.16 7.83
N PRO A 151 4.22 13.03 7.62
CA PRO A 151 4.45 14.44 7.40
C PRO A 151 5.08 15.10 8.63
N GLY A 152 6.08 15.96 8.42
CA GLY A 152 6.70 16.75 9.49
C GLY A 152 8.20 16.94 9.30
N GLY A 153 8.89 17.25 10.40
CA GLY A 153 10.37 17.34 10.41
C GLY A 153 11.02 15.97 10.17
N GLN A 154 12.30 15.93 9.85
CA GLN A 154 13.02 14.66 9.61
C GLN A 154 13.59 14.04 10.89
N ASN A 155 13.62 14.80 11.99
CA ASN A 155 14.12 14.33 13.27
C ASN A 155 13.03 13.52 13.96
N ARG A 156 13.16 12.19 13.91
CA ARG A 156 12.42 11.26 14.78
C ARG A 156 13.35 10.65 15.81
N THR A 157 12.82 10.43 17.00
CA THR A 157 13.49 9.66 18.04
C THR A 157 13.39 8.17 17.74
N SER A 158 14.29 7.35 18.30
CA SER A 158 14.25 5.90 18.08
C SER A 158 12.98 5.23 18.62
N GLU A 159 12.33 5.82 19.62
CA GLU A 159 11.06 5.32 20.18
C GLU A 159 9.87 5.53 19.23
N GLU A 160 9.98 6.51 18.32
CA GLU A 160 8.97 6.80 17.29
C GLU A 160 9.14 5.89 16.06
N MET A 161 10.19 5.09 16.01
CA MET A 161 10.57 4.29 14.84
C MET A 161 10.48 2.79 15.13
N THR A 162 9.88 2.05 14.21
CA THR A 162 9.77 0.59 14.25
C THR A 162 10.62 -0.02 13.14
N PRO A 163 11.51 -1.00 13.42
CA PRO A 163 12.23 -1.72 12.38
C PRO A 163 11.26 -2.65 11.63
N VAL A 164 11.23 -2.52 10.29
CA VAL A 164 10.36 -3.31 9.41
C VAL A 164 11.18 -3.80 8.22
N ALA A 165 11.08 -5.09 7.89
CA ALA A 165 11.71 -5.64 6.70
C ALA A 165 11.19 -4.93 5.43
N LEU A 166 12.07 -4.62 4.48
CA LEU A 166 11.70 -3.96 3.21
C LEU A 166 10.61 -4.72 2.46
N ALA A 167 10.61 -6.05 2.52
CA ALA A 167 9.51 -6.89 2.02
C ALA A 167 8.14 -6.44 2.55
N ASN A 168 8.04 -6.16 3.84
CA ASN A 168 6.78 -5.78 4.49
C ASN A 168 6.44 -4.30 4.24
N VAL A 169 7.45 -3.43 4.13
CA VAL A 169 7.26 -2.03 3.70
C VAL A 169 6.61 -1.98 2.33
N ILE A 170 7.20 -2.69 1.35
CA ILE A 170 6.74 -2.67 -0.03
C ILE A 170 5.39 -3.38 -0.15
N ARG A 171 5.14 -4.47 0.58
CA ARG A 171 3.81 -5.07 0.63
C ARG A 171 2.77 -4.04 1.04
N ARG A 172 3.03 -3.30 2.12
CA ARG A 172 2.09 -2.31 2.69
C ARG A 172 1.92 -1.07 1.82
N TRP A 173 3.02 -0.56 1.31
CA TRP A 173 3.06 0.61 0.44
C TRP A 173 3.73 0.24 -0.88
N PRO A 174 3.01 -0.47 -1.76
CA PRO A 174 3.52 -0.89 -3.05
C PRO A 174 4.33 0.19 -3.76
N HIS A 175 3.71 1.33 -4.03
CA HIS A 175 4.27 2.50 -4.71
C HIS A 175 5.64 2.99 -4.18
N THR A 176 6.10 2.58 -3.00
CA THR A 176 7.45 2.89 -2.49
C THR A 176 8.58 2.17 -3.24
N MET A 177 8.32 1.06 -3.95
CA MET A 177 9.38 0.25 -4.59
C MET A 177 10.33 1.09 -5.45
N ARG A 178 9.78 1.94 -6.34
CA ARG A 178 10.59 2.79 -7.23
C ARG A 178 11.40 3.82 -6.44
N ALA A 179 10.81 4.41 -5.41
CA ALA A 179 11.47 5.39 -4.55
C ALA A 179 12.60 4.77 -3.72
N LEU A 180 12.40 3.56 -3.19
CA LEU A 180 13.41 2.82 -2.43
C LEU A 180 14.63 2.47 -3.27
N ARG A 181 14.49 2.28 -4.58
CA ARG A 181 15.63 2.09 -5.51
C ARG A 181 16.40 3.37 -5.82
N ALA A 182 15.71 4.52 -5.74
CA ALA A 182 16.26 5.81 -6.13
C ALA A 182 16.85 6.59 -4.96
N VAL A 183 16.39 6.31 -3.73
CA VAL A 183 16.85 7.01 -2.53
C VAL A 183 18.34 6.75 -2.30
N ARG A 184 19.07 7.81 -1.98
CA ARG A 184 20.53 7.83 -1.83
C ARG A 184 20.93 8.87 -0.80
N ASP A 185 22.11 8.72 -0.22
CA ASP A 185 22.62 9.63 0.80
C ASP A 185 22.56 11.10 0.34
N GLY A 186 22.05 11.98 1.21
CA GLY A 186 21.84 13.41 0.90
C GLY A 186 20.54 13.72 0.14
N HIS A 187 19.75 12.70 -0.21
CA HIS A 187 18.50 12.85 -0.92
C HIS A 187 17.35 12.08 -0.24
N GLY A 188 16.16 12.66 -0.32
CA GLY A 188 14.91 12.08 0.16
C GLY A 188 13.92 11.96 -0.99
N MET A 189 12.91 11.10 -0.81
CA MET A 189 11.77 10.97 -1.71
C MET A 189 10.52 11.42 -0.97
N ARG A 190 9.72 12.30 -1.57
CA ARG A 190 8.44 12.77 -1.03
C ARG A 190 7.28 12.31 -1.90
N TRP A 191 6.24 11.78 -1.26
CA TRP A 191 5.01 11.40 -1.96
C TRP A 191 4.26 12.64 -2.45
N ASN A 192 3.94 12.66 -3.76
CA ASN A 192 3.03 13.60 -4.38
C ASN A 192 1.67 12.90 -4.62
N PRO A 193 0.63 13.23 -3.83
CA PRO A 193 -0.68 12.59 -3.95
C PRO A 193 -1.45 13.01 -5.20
N GLU A 194 -1.12 14.14 -5.84
CA GLU A 194 -1.81 14.60 -7.06
C GLU A 194 -1.32 13.83 -8.29
N GLU A 195 -0.01 13.59 -8.37
CA GLU A 195 0.62 12.86 -9.47
C GLU A 195 0.75 11.36 -9.20
N LEU A 196 0.37 10.91 -8.00
CA LEU A 196 0.53 9.53 -7.52
C LEU A 196 1.97 9.00 -7.69
N ASN A 197 2.96 9.85 -7.39
CA ASN A 197 4.36 9.56 -7.63
C ASN A 197 5.29 10.10 -6.53
N TRP A 198 6.53 9.62 -6.49
CA TRP A 198 7.55 10.07 -5.54
C TRP A 198 8.52 11.07 -6.19
N HIS A 199 8.72 12.22 -5.54
CA HIS A 199 9.61 13.29 -6.00
C HIS A 199 10.87 13.36 -5.14
N GLU A 200 12.02 13.40 -5.80
CA GLU A 200 13.31 13.57 -5.13
C GLU A 200 13.44 15.00 -4.58
N TYR A 201 14.04 15.13 -3.40
CA TYR A 201 14.43 16.40 -2.80
C TYR A 201 15.75 16.24 -2.02
N MET A 202 16.45 17.34 -1.76
CA MET A 202 17.69 17.31 -0.98
C MET A 202 17.41 17.30 0.52
N THR A 203 18.06 16.43 1.26
CA THR A 203 18.04 16.43 2.73
C THR A 203 19.20 17.31 3.21
N VAL A 204 18.86 18.42 3.88
CA VAL A 204 19.85 19.40 4.40
C VAL A 204 20.49 18.87 5.67
#